data_AF-A0A3A1NAI2-F1
#
_entry.id   AF-A0A3A1NAI2-F1
#
_cell.length_a   1.000
_cell.length_b   1.000
_cell.length_c   1.000
_cell.angle_alpha   90.00
_cell.angle_beta   90.00
_cell.angle_gamma   90.00
#
_symmetry.space_group_name_H-M   'P 1'
#
loop_
_entity.id
_entity.type
_entity.pdbx_description
1 polymer ?
#
loop_
_entity_poly.entity_id
_entity_poly.type
_entity_poly.pdbx_seq_one_letter_code
_entity_poly.pdbx_strand_id
1 'polypeptide(L)'
;MKTNFLKIVLPAFAIILAVGLAFATEDNSVDRLAYYNVPGQGWQSTMVQESCDDSGAIPCKIGVYQLYEEPDFGSTQLHKD
;
A
#
# COMPACT_ATOMS: atom_id res chain seq x y z
N MET A 1 -11.08 29.81 -43.10
CA MET A 1 -10.36 28.53 -42.88
C MET A 1 -9.89 28.46 -41.42
N LYS A 2 -10.73 28.03 -40.46
CA LYS A 2 -10.36 28.04 -39.02
C LYS A 2 -10.90 26.85 -38.21
N THR A 3 -11.57 25.90 -38.86
CA THR A 3 -12.28 24.77 -38.22
C THR A 3 -11.58 23.43 -38.37
N ASN A 4 -10.51 23.33 -39.18
CA ASN A 4 -9.81 22.06 -39.41
C ASN A 4 -8.75 21.74 -38.35
N PHE A 5 -8.21 22.75 -37.65
CA PHE A 5 -7.20 22.55 -36.60
C PHE A 5 -7.81 21.97 -35.31
N LEU A 6 -9.01 22.43 -34.94
CA LEU A 6 -9.77 21.91 -33.80
C LEU A 6 -10.12 20.42 -33.94
N LYS A 7 -10.30 19.92 -35.17
CA LYS A 7 -10.60 18.50 -35.43
C LYS A 7 -9.44 17.55 -35.15
N ILE A 8 -8.20 18.04 -35.16
CA ILE A 8 -7.00 17.24 -34.92
C ILE A 8 -6.62 17.29 -33.43
N VAL A 9 -6.77 18.46 -32.81
CA VAL A 9 -6.37 18.68 -31.42
C VAL A 9 -7.32 17.98 -30.43
N LEU A 10 -8.62 18.01 -30.68
CA LEU A 10 -9.62 17.39 -29.78
C LEU A 10 -9.41 15.88 -29.54
N PRO A 11 -9.22 15.03 -30.56
CA PRO A 11 -9.01 13.60 -30.35
C PRO A 11 -7.66 13.30 -29.68
N ALA A 12 -6.63 14.10 -29.94
CA ALA A 12 -5.32 13.92 -29.30
C ALA A 12 -5.38 14.16 -27.78
N PHE A 13 -6.08 15.21 -27.33
CA PHE A 13 -6.28 15.47 -25.91
C PHE A 13 -7.13 14.39 -25.23
N ALA A 14 -8.15 13.86 -25.91
CA ALA A 14 -8.95 12.77 -25.36
C ALA A 14 -8.11 11.50 -25.13
N ILE A 15 -7.19 11.19 -26.04
CA ILE A 15 -6.28 10.04 -25.90
C ILE A 15 -5.30 10.28 -24.74
N ILE A 16 -4.69 11.47 -24.67
CA ILE A 16 -3.75 11.81 -23.60
C ILE A 16 -4.44 11.80 -22.22
N LEU A 17 -5.68 12.28 -22.13
CA LEU A 17 -6.44 12.33 -20.88
C LEU A 17 -6.90 10.92 -20.45
N ALA A 18 -7.30 10.07 -21.40
CA ALA A 18 -7.61 8.67 -21.11
C ALA A 18 -6.37 7.89 -20.61
N VAL A 19 -5.20 8.11 -21.20
CA VAL A 19 -3.95 7.48 -20.76
C VAL A 19 -3.48 8.06 -19.41
N GLY A 20 -3.68 9.36 -19.18
CA GLY A 20 -3.35 10.01 -17.90
C GLY A 20 -4.20 9.52 -16.73
N LEU A 21 -5.49 9.25 -16.96
CA LEU A 21 -6.38 8.70 -15.94
C LEU A 21 -6.07 7.23 -15.58
N ALA A 22 -5.50 6.46 -16.51
CA ALA A 22 -5.14 5.06 -16.28
C ALA A 22 -3.98 4.89 -15.27
N PHE A 23 -3.13 5.92 -15.08
CA PHE A 23 -2.02 5.90 -14.13
C PHE A 23 -2.33 6.56 -12.78
N ALA A 24 -3.50 7.18 -12.61
CA ALA A 24 -3.97 7.64 -11.30
C ALA A 24 -4.71 6.53 -10.52
N THR A 25 -4.60 5.28 -10.99
CA THR A 25 -5.22 4.12 -10.36
C THR A 25 -4.54 3.84 -9.01
N GLU A 26 -5.19 4.36 -7.97
CA GLU A 26 -5.30 3.84 -6.61
C GLU A 26 -4.09 3.09 -6.05
N ASP A 27 -3.36 3.82 -5.20
CA ASP A 27 -2.56 3.27 -4.09
C ASP A 27 -3.52 2.45 -3.21
N ASN A 28 -3.61 1.15 -3.47
CA ASN A 28 -4.54 0.26 -2.81
C ASN A 28 -3.96 -0.05 -1.42
N SER A 29 -4.23 0.83 -0.44
CA SER A 29 -3.85 0.58 0.95
C SER A 29 -4.66 -0.60 1.50
N VAL A 30 -4.17 -1.82 1.28
CA VAL A 30 -4.79 -3.03 1.83
C VAL A 30 -4.41 -3.08 3.31
N ASP A 31 -5.36 -2.76 4.18
CA ASP A 31 -5.21 -3.02 5.61
C ASP A 31 -5.02 -4.52 5.80
N ARG A 32 -3.87 -4.92 6.36
CA ARG A 32 -3.56 -6.33 6.66
C ARG A 32 -3.62 -6.61 8.14
N LEU A 33 -4.01 -7.83 8.49
CA LEU A 33 -3.96 -8.31 9.87
C LEU A 33 -2.51 -8.65 10.23
N ALA A 34 -2.07 -8.19 11.39
CA ALA A 34 -0.75 -8.48 11.95
C ALA A 34 -0.87 -8.85 13.43
N TYR A 35 0.15 -9.53 13.95
CA TYR A 35 0.17 -10.05 15.31
C TYR A 35 1.36 -9.52 16.10
N TYR A 36 1.16 -9.27 17.39
CA TYR A 36 2.23 -8.87 18.31
C TYR A 36 2.06 -9.58 19.65
N ASN A 37 3.18 -9.89 20.30
CA ASN A 37 3.18 -10.55 21.59
C ASN A 37 3.41 -9.55 22.72
N VAL A 38 2.48 -9.50 23.67
CA VAL A 38 2.61 -8.71 24.89
C VAL A 38 2.98 -9.64 26.05
N PRO A 39 4.12 -9.42 26.73
CA PRO A 39 4.53 -10.24 27.87
C PRO A 39 3.43 -10.34 28.94
N GLY A 40 3.03 -11.56 29.28
CA GLY A 40 1.98 -11.85 30.26
C GLY A 40 0.54 -11.79 29.74
N GLN A 41 0.29 -11.21 28.56
CA GLN A 41 -1.03 -11.21 27.90
C GLN A 41 -1.09 -12.15 26.69
N GLY A 42 0.08 -12.46 26.09
CA GLY A 42 0.18 -13.34 24.93
C GLY A 42 0.01 -12.59 23.61
N TRP A 43 -0.38 -13.33 22.57
CA TRP A 43 -0.54 -12.79 21.21
C TRP A 43 -1.82 -11.97 21.09
N GLN A 44 -1.71 -10.83 20.43
CA GLN A 44 -2.78 -9.91 20.08
C GLN A 44 -2.72 -9.63 18.58
N SER A 45 -3.84 -9.19 18.01
CA SER A 45 -3.92 -8.86 16.58
C SER A 45 -4.28 -7.38 16.38
N THR A 46 -3.80 -6.80 15.30
CA THR A 46 -4.08 -5.42 14.92
C THR A 46 -4.08 -5.27 13.41
N MET A 47 -4.78 -4.27 12.90
CA MET A 47 -4.76 -3.93 11.49
C MET A 47 -3.61 -2.95 11.24
N VAL A 48 -2.78 -3.23 10.25
CA VAL A 48 -1.64 -2.38 9.87
C VAL A 48 -1.75 -1.98 8.41
N GLN A 49 -1.25 -0.78 8.11
CA GLN A 49 -1.23 -0.24 6.76
C GLN A 49 -0.19 -0.97 5.89
N GLU A 50 -0.40 -0.92 4.58
CA GLU A 50 0.40 -1.56 3.52
C GLU A 50 1.91 -1.37 3.68
N SER A 51 2.38 -0.26 4.27
CA SER A 51 3.82 -0.11 4.48
C SER A 51 4.46 -1.25 5.29
N CYS A 52 3.69 -2.03 6.07
CA CYS A 52 4.19 -3.09 6.93
C CYS A 52 4.15 -4.48 6.29
N ASP A 53 5.10 -4.75 5.41
CA ASP A 53 5.22 -5.96 4.62
C ASP A 53 6.39 -6.87 5.02
N ASP A 54 6.65 -7.94 4.27
CA ASP A 54 7.82 -8.79 4.48
C ASP A 54 9.09 -8.21 3.85
N SER A 55 8.95 -7.19 3.00
CA SER A 55 10.03 -6.45 2.37
C SER A 55 10.22 -5.09 3.01
N GLY A 56 11.33 -4.88 3.71
CA GLY A 56 11.70 -3.58 4.25
C GLY A 56 12.88 -3.65 5.21
N ALA A 57 13.44 -2.49 5.54
CA ALA A 57 14.56 -2.39 6.49
C ALA A 57 14.12 -1.95 7.89
N ILE A 58 12.96 -1.30 8.00
CA ILE A 58 12.47 -0.71 9.23
C ILE A 58 11.47 -1.67 9.88
N PRO A 59 11.71 -2.19 11.09
CA PRO A 59 10.77 -3.09 11.74
C PRO A 59 9.42 -2.42 12.00
N CYS A 60 8.33 -3.10 11.66
CA CYS A 60 6.99 -2.67 12.00
C CYS A 60 6.67 -2.99 13.45
N LYS A 61 6.30 -1.94 14.20
CA LYS A 61 6.05 -2.03 15.64
C LYS A 61 4.77 -1.35 16.05
N ILE A 62 4.07 -1.95 17.01
CA ILE A 62 3.04 -1.29 17.79
C ILE A 62 3.59 -0.95 19.17
N GLY A 63 3.90 0.34 19.37
CA GLY A 63 4.67 0.78 20.53
C GLY A 63 6.08 0.19 20.52
N VAL A 64 6.35 -0.74 21.45
CA VAL A 64 7.66 -1.43 21.57
C VAL A 64 7.66 -2.84 20.97
N TYR A 65 6.50 -3.36 20.56
CA TYR A 65 6.33 -4.75 20.14
C TYR A 65 6.46 -4.89 18.64
N GLN A 66 7.28 -5.84 18.21
CA GLN A 66 7.43 -6.23 16.80
C GLN A 66 6.15 -6.91 16.29
N LEU A 67 5.80 -6.60 15.04
CA LEU A 67 4.67 -7.21 14.34
C LEU A 67 5.13 -8.40 13.49
N TYR A 68 4.27 -9.41 13.44
CA TYR A 68 4.46 -10.69 12.78
C TYR A 68 3.24 -11.01 11.92
N GLU A 69 3.46 -11.82 10.89
CA GLU A 69 2.41 -12.32 10.01
C GLU A 69 1.46 -13.31 10.71
N GLU A 70 1.98 -14.13 11.61
CA GLU A 70 1.25 -15.10 12.43
C GLU A 70 1.55 -14.91 13.92
N PRO A 71 0.70 -15.42 14.84
CA PRO A 71 0.94 -15.37 16.29
C PRO A 71 2.00 -16.39 16.73
N ASP A 72 3.18 -16.34 16.11
CA ASP A 72 4.34 -17.16 16.41
C ASP A 72 5.65 -16.36 16.26
N PHE A 73 6.64 -16.63 17.12
CA PHE A 73 7.92 -15.92 17.07
C PHE A 73 8.83 -16.41 15.93
N GLY A 74 8.55 -17.58 15.36
CA GLY A 74 9.20 -18.10 14.16
C GLY A 74 8.57 -17.59 12.86
N SER A 75 7.44 -16.88 12.94
CA SER A 75 6.78 -16.27 11.80
C SER A 75 7.62 -15.15 11.18
N THR A 76 7.31 -14.83 9.91
CA THR A 76 7.81 -13.63 9.23
C THR A 76 7.58 -12.38 10.06
N GLN A 77 8.65 -11.63 10.31
CA GLN A 77 8.60 -10.31 10.93
C GLN A 77 8.25 -9.27 9.88
N LEU A 78 7.26 -8.44 10.17
CA LEU A 78 6.85 -7.37 9.26
C LEU A 78 7.80 -6.17 9.38
N HIS A 79 8.14 -5.60 8.24
CA HIS A 79 9.04 -4.49 8.02
C HIS A 79 8.43 -3.51 7.03
N LYS A 80 8.92 -2.27 7.07
CA LYS A 80 8.55 -1.21 6.16
C LYS A 80 9.79 -0.57 5.57
N ASP A 81 9.64 0.02 4.40
CA ASP A 81 10.67 0.84 3.77
C ASP A 81 10.88 2.19 4.51
#